data_AF-A0A2E2A220-F1
#
_entry.id   AF-A0A2E2A220-F1
#
_cell.length_a   1.000
_cell.length_b   1.000
_cell.length_c   1.000
_cell.angle_alpha   90.00
_cell.angle_beta   90.00
_cell.angle_gamma   90.00
#
_symmetry.space_group_name_H-M   'P 1'
#
loop_
_entity.id
_entity.type
_entity.pdbx_description
1 polymer ?
#
loop_
_entity_poly.entity_id
_entity_poly.type
_entity_poly.pdbx_seq_one_letter_code
_entity_poly.pdbx_strand_id
1 'polypeptide(L)' 'MAPKKSKEYVNRSIRMPSSVWDSIKRISGRNYRSLNSQFIKIVEDWLEERDYLDSNKRTKMDE' A
#
# COMPACT_ATOMS: atom_id res chain seq x y z
N MET A 1 31.07 3.34 3.51
CA MET A 1 29.78 2.63 3.60
C MET A 1 28.68 3.61 3.24
N ALA A 2 27.95 3.40 2.14
CA ALA A 2 26.87 4.31 1.76
C ALA A 2 25.78 4.35 2.86
N PRO A 3 25.22 5.52 3.19
CA PRO A 3 24.22 5.62 4.24
C PRO A 3 22.98 4.81 3.83
N LYS A 4 22.61 3.83 4.64
CA LYS A 4 21.30 3.18 4.53
C LYS A 4 20.26 4.29 4.76
N LYS A 5 19.57 4.72 3.70
CA LYS A 5 18.39 5.57 3.81
C LYS A 5 17.36 4.78 4.63
N SER A 6 17.34 4.97 5.95
CA SER A 6 16.28 4.43 6.79
C SER A 6 15.02 5.19 6.42
N LYS A 7 14.19 4.61 5.55
CA LYS A 7 12.83 5.10 5.35
C LYS A 7 12.17 5.09 6.74
N GLU A 8 11.72 6.25 7.20
CA GLU A 8 11.10 6.39 8.51
C GLU A 8 9.71 5.73 8.43
N TYR A 9 9.64 4.46 8.82
CA TYR A 9 8.39 3.71 8.80
C TYR A 9 7.51 4.18 9.97
N VAL A 10 6.59 5.09 9.68
CA VAL A 10 5.59 5.52 10.66
C VAL A 10 4.48 4.46 10.73
N ASN A 11 4.45 3.69 11.82
CA ASN A 11 3.38 2.72 12.04
C ASN A 11 2.07 3.45 12.36
N ARG A 12 1.03 3.24 11.54
CA ARG A 12 -0.31 3.81 11.75
C ARG A 12 -1.34 2.69 11.73
N SER A 13 -2.16 2.63 12.78
CA SER A 13 -3.30 1.74 12.82
C SER A 13 -4.48 2.35 12.05
N ILE A 14 -5.23 1.50 11.35
CA ILE A 14 -6.41 1.90 10.58
C ILE A 14 -7.59 1.13 11.14
N ARG A 15 -8.70 1.84 11.38
CA ARG A 15 -9.97 1.21 11.76
C ARG A 15 -10.79 0.98 10.52
N MET A 16 -11.28 -0.23 10.33
CA MET A 16 -12.11 -0.59 9.19
C MET A 16 -13.11 -1.69 9.54
N PRO A 17 -14.26 -1.77 8.83
CA PRO A 17 -15.20 -2.87 9.00
C PRO A 17 -14.56 -4.23 8.68
N SER A 18 -14.97 -5.26 9.42
CA SER A 18 -14.46 -6.63 9.25
C SER A 18 -14.67 -7.17 7.83
N SER A 19 -15.84 -6.89 7.23
CA SER A 19 -16.15 -7.29 5.84
C SER A 19 -15.16 -6.75 4.81
N VAL A 20 -14.70 -5.51 4.99
CA VAL A 20 -13.71 -4.89 4.12
C VAL A 20 -12.33 -5.51 4.36
N TRP A 21 -11.96 -5.73 5.62
CA TRP A 21 -10.69 -6.38 5.98
C TRP A 21 -10.55 -7.78 5.34
N ASP A 22 -11.59 -8.60 5.43
CA ASP A 22 -11.59 -9.95 4.87
C ASP A 22 -11.50 -9.94 3.34
N SER A 23 -12.14 -8.96 2.70
CA SER A 23 -12.05 -8.76 1.26
C SER A 23 -10.63 -8.40 0.82
N ILE A 24 -9.98 -7.47 1.53
CA ILE A 24 -8.58 -7.08 1.25
C ILE A 24 -7.64 -8.26 1.47
N LYS A 25 -7.82 -9.03 2.55
CA LYS A 25 -7.02 -10.22 2.83
C LYS A 25 -7.13 -11.26 1.71
N ARG A 26 -8.33 -11.48 1.17
CA ARG A 26 -8.57 -12.40 0.05
C ARG A 26 -7.88 -11.93 -1.23
N ILE A 27 -7.95 -10.63 -1.53
CA ILE A 27 -7.31 -10.03 -2.71
C ILE A 27 -5.78 -10.09 -2.58
N SER A 28 -5.25 -9.76 -1.41
CA SER A 28 -3.82 -9.86 -1.09
C SER A 28 -3.28 -11.27 -1.33
N GLY A 29 -4.00 -12.30 -0.86
CA GLY A 29 -3.64 -13.70 -1.09
C GLY A 29 -3.64 -14.09 -2.56
N ARG A 30 -4.63 -13.64 -3.35
CA ARG A 30 -4.70 -13.89 -4.81
C ARG A 30 -3.58 -13.21 -5.59
N ASN A 31 -3.15 -12.03 -5.14
CA ASN A 31 -2.12 -11.24 -5.80
C ASN A 31 -0.70 -11.59 -5.36
N TYR A 32 -0.53 -12.58 -4.47
CA TYR A 32 0.77 -12.95 -3.87
C TYR A 32 1.51 -11.74 -3.26
N ARG A 33 0.75 -10.78 -2.70
CA ARG A 33 1.29 -9.55 -2.08
C ARG A 33 1.04 -9.56 -0.58
N SER A 34 1.95 -8.93 0.18
CA SER A 34 1.71 -8.67 1.59
C SER A 34 0.44 -7.82 1.75
N LEU A 35 -0.29 -8.00 2.85
CA LEU A 35 -1.53 -7.29 3.09
C LEU A 35 -1.30 -5.77 3.13
N ASN A 36 -0.19 -5.33 3.71
CA ASN A 36 0.18 -3.92 3.77
C ASN A 36 0.49 -3.35 2.38
N SER A 37 1.26 -4.06 1.56
CA SER A 37 1.57 -3.65 0.18
C SER A 37 0.32 -3.62 -0.70
N GLN A 38 -0.61 -4.57 -0.49
CA GLN A 38 -1.89 -4.58 -1.19
C GLN A 38 -2.76 -3.40 -0.76
N PHE A 39 -2.78 -3.05 0.52
CA PHE A 39 -3.50 -1.90 1.03
C PHE A 39 -2.96 -0.59 0.46
N ILE A 40 -1.63 -0.40 0.49
CA ILE A 40 -0.97 0.77 -0.09
C ILE A 40 -1.32 0.90 -1.57
N LYS A 41 -1.24 -0.20 -2.34
CA LYS A 41 -1.62 -0.19 -3.76
C LYS A 41 -3.05 0.29 -3.96
N ILE A 42 -4.02 -0.24 -3.19
CA ILE A 42 -5.43 0.16 -3.32
C ILE A 42 -5.61 1.66 -3.07
N VAL A 43 -4.92 2.21 -2.07
CA VAL A 43 -4.98 3.64 -1.75
C VAL A 43 -4.31 4.47 -2.85
N GLU A 44 -3.15 4.04 -3.35
CA GLU A 44 -2.44 4.74 -4.44
C GLU A 44 -3.25 4.72 -5.75
N ASP A 45 -3.84 3.58 -6.11
CA ASP A 45 -4.71 3.44 -7.29
C ASP A 45 -5.90 4.41 -7.18
N TRP A 46 -6.55 4.48 -6.01
CA TRP A 46 -7.67 5.39 -5.77
C TRP A 46 -7.28 6.88 -5.82
N LEU A 47 -6.07 7.22 -5.35
CA LEU A 47 -5.57 8.59 -5.40
C LEU A 47 -5.19 9.01 -6.81
N GLU A 48 -4.61 8.10 -7.60
CA GLU A 48 -4.28 8.32 -9.01
C GLU A 48 -5.54 8.51 -9.85
N GLU A 49 -6.57 7.68 -9.67
CA GLU A 49 -7.87 7.80 -10.36
C GLU A 49 -8.57 9.14 -10.14
N ARG A 50 -8.18 9.90 -9.11
CA ARG A 50 -8.76 11.20 -8.75
C ARG A 50 -7.80 12.36 -8.93
N ASP A 51 -6.68 12.14 -9.62
CA ASP A 51 -5.62 13.13 -9.86
C ASP A 51 -4.98 13.71 -8.58
N TYR A 52 -5.10 13.01 -7.44
CA TYR A 52 -4.43 13.38 -6.18
C TYR A 52 -2.99 12.88 -6.13
N LEU A 53 -2.62 11.88 -6.94
CA LEU A 53 -1.29 11.30 -7.00
C LEU A 53 -0.86 11.11 -8.45
N ASP A 54 0.31 11.64 -8.81
CA ASP A 54 0.95 11.35 -10.09
C ASP A 54 1.45 9.89 -10.09
N SER A 55 1.15 9.16 -11.17
CA SER A 55 1.61 7.80 -11.46
C SER A 55 3.09 7.54 -11.14
N ASN A 56 3.95 8.55 -11.35
CA ASN A 56 5.39 8.46 -11.12
C ASN A 56 5.79 8.40 -9.65
N LYS A 57 4.89 8.79 -8.74
CA LYS A 57 5.10 8.83 -7.29
C LYS A 57 4.59 7.57 -6.58
N ARG A 58 4.04 6.61 -7.31
CA ARG A 58 3.54 5.34 -6.78
C ARG A 58 4.68 4.48 -6.22
N THR A 59 4.37 3.68 -5.19
CA THR A 59 5.32 2.72 -4.63
C THR A 59 5.62 1.63 -5.65
N LYS A 60 6.86 1.61 -6.17
CA LYS A 60 7.34 0.57 -7.08
C LYS A 60 7.72 -0.67 -6.29
N MET A 61 7.46 -1.86 -6.83
CA MET A 61 7.77 -3.13 -6.16
C MET A 61 9.28 -3.38 -5.96
N ASP A 62 10.13 -2.58 -6.61
CA ASP A 62 11.59 -2.73 -6.58
C ASP A 62 12.29 -1.84 -5.52
N GLU A 63 11.52 -1.17 -4.65
CA GLU A 63 12.04 -0.39 -3.50
C GLU A 63 11.54 -0.91 -2.14
#